data_AF-A0A522BB21-F1
#
_entry.id   AF-A0A522BB21-F1
#
_cell.length_a   1.000
_cell.length_b   1.000
_cell.length_c   1.000
_cell.angle_alpha   90.00
_cell.angle_beta   90.00
_cell.angle_gamma   90.00
#
_symmetry.space_group_name_H-M   'P 1'
#
loop_
_entity.id
_entity.type
_entity.pdbx_description
1 polymer ?
#
loop_
_entity_poly.entity_id
_entity_poly.type
_entity_poly.pdbx_seq_one_letter_code
_entity_poly.pdbx_strand_id
1 'polypeptide(L)'
;MKAVWNDEVIAEAPVADLIRIEGNWYFPPKALEWQFFEESDHHTTCPWKGEASYYDIVVNGRKNDFGAWYYPEPKDGSIERVKKDFSNYVAFWNGVDVVVD
;
A
#
# COMPACT_ATOMS: atom_id res chain seq x y z
N MET A 1 4.60 -13.06 -1.30
CA MET A 1 3.21 -12.56 -1.33
C MET A 1 3.10 -11.60 -2.49
N LYS A 2 1.94 -11.61 -3.14
CA LYS A 2 1.68 -10.79 -4.33
C LYS A 2 0.44 -9.95 -4.09
N ALA A 3 0.49 -8.70 -4.51
CA ALA A 3 -0.69 -7.88 -4.76
C ALA A 3 -1.00 -7.98 -6.24
N VAL A 4 -2.21 -8.42 -6.57
CA VAL A 4 -2.65 -8.70 -7.94
C VAL A 4 -3.86 -7.85 -8.25
N TRP A 5 -3.84 -7.17 -9.38
CA TRP A 5 -4.99 -6.46 -9.89
C TRP A 5 -5.04 -6.56 -11.41
N ASN A 6 -6.23 -6.86 -11.94
CA ASN A 6 -6.43 -6.94 -13.38
C ASN A 6 -5.45 -7.89 -14.08
N ASP A 7 -5.29 -9.09 -13.50
CA ASP A 7 -4.40 -10.18 -13.94
C ASP A 7 -2.90 -9.87 -13.92
N GLU A 8 -2.48 -8.71 -13.42
CA GLU A 8 -1.06 -8.33 -13.25
C GLU A 8 -0.62 -8.33 -11.78
N VAL A 9 0.63 -8.72 -11.54
CA VAL A 9 1.29 -8.56 -10.25
C VAL A 9 1.79 -7.13 -10.15
N ILE A 10 1.17 -6.34 -9.28
CA ILE A 10 1.49 -4.91 -9.10
C ILE A 10 2.45 -4.67 -7.93
N ALA A 11 2.60 -5.64 -7.04
CA ALA A 11 3.66 -5.66 -6.03
C ALA A 11 3.99 -7.08 -5.58
N GLU A 12 5.26 -7.35 -5.32
CA GLU A 12 5.71 -8.65 -4.83
C GLU A 12 6.85 -8.53 -3.82
N ALA A 13 6.71 -9.22 -2.68
CA ALA A 13 7.75 -9.30 -1.67
C ALA A 13 7.66 -10.57 -0.82
N PRO A 14 8.79 -11.04 -0.24
CA PRO A 14 8.76 -12.06 0.79
C PRO A 14 8.06 -11.53 2.05
N VAL A 15 7.37 -12.41 2.79
CA VAL A 15 6.63 -12.03 4.02
C VAL A 15 7.52 -11.33 5.05
N ALA A 16 8.82 -11.66 5.10
CA ALA A 16 9.79 -11.04 6.01
C ALA A 16 9.97 -9.53 5.77
N ASP A 17 9.76 -9.07 4.54
CA ASP A 17 9.88 -7.66 4.14
C ASP A 17 8.57 -6.88 4.35
N LEU A 18 7.46 -7.58 4.62
CA LEU A 18 6.16 -6.97 4.83
C LEU A 18 5.96 -6.52 6.29
N ILE A 19 5.02 -5.59 6.46
CA ILE A 19 4.49 -5.21 7.77
C ILE A 19 3.00 -5.56 7.80
N ARG A 20 2.54 -6.18 8.89
CA ARG A 20 1.11 -6.45 9.08
C ARG A 20 0.53 -5.48 10.08
N ILE A 21 -0.41 -4.65 9.66
CA ILE A 21 -1.07 -3.64 10.50
C ILE A 21 -2.57 -3.76 10.33
N GLU A 22 -3.28 -4.05 11.43
CA GLU A 22 -4.75 -4.14 11.47
C GLU A 22 -5.36 -5.02 10.36
N GLY A 23 -4.72 -6.15 10.06
CA GLY A 23 -5.17 -7.11 9.06
C GLY A 23 -4.63 -6.89 7.65
N ASN A 24 -4.12 -5.69 7.33
CA ASN A 24 -3.55 -5.35 6.03
C ASN A 24 -2.05 -5.67 5.95
N TRP A 25 -1.62 -6.05 4.75
CA TRP A 25 -0.20 -6.22 4.44
C TRP A 25 0.33 -4.98 3.73
N TYR A 26 1.41 -4.44 4.28
CA TYR A 26 2.10 -3.26 3.83
C TYR A 26 3.39 -3.69 3.13
N PHE A 27 3.49 -3.39 1.84
CA PHE A 27 4.61 -3.69 0.97
C PHE A 27 5.61 -2.53 0.99
N PRO A 28 6.92 -2.79 1.05
CA PRO A 28 7.91 -1.72 0.97
C PRO A 28 7.89 -1.08 -0.43
N PRO A 29 8.22 0.22 -0.57
CA PRO A 29 8.26 0.92 -1.87
C PRO A 29 9.02 0.17 -2.98
N LYS A 30 10.11 -0.51 -2.62
CA LYS A 30 10.95 -1.29 -3.56
C LYS A 30 10.25 -2.51 -4.16
N ALA A 31 9.13 -2.94 -3.58
CA ALA A 31 8.37 -4.12 -4.02
C ALA A 31 7.26 -3.77 -5.01
N LEU A 32 7.02 -2.48 -5.27
CA LEU A 32 5.98 -2.03 -6.18
C LEU A 32 6.51 -1.99 -7.62
N GLU A 33 5.66 -2.42 -8.54
CA GLU A 33 5.84 -2.21 -9.97
C GLU A 33 5.33 -0.81 -10.33
N TRP A 34 6.14 0.21 -10.06
CA TRP A 34 5.79 1.63 -10.16
C TRP A 34 5.17 2.07 -11.50
N GLN A 35 5.42 1.32 -12.58
CA GLN A 35 4.78 1.53 -13.88
C GLN A 35 3.24 1.46 -13.85
N PHE A 36 2.66 0.83 -12.83
CA PHE A 36 1.21 0.69 -12.67
C PHE A 36 0.58 1.72 -11.73
N PHE A 37 1.34 2.68 -11.21
CA PHE A 37 0.86 3.60 -10.17
C PHE A 37 0.92 5.06 -10.63
N GLU A 38 -0.16 5.79 -10.37
CA GLU A 38 -0.26 7.24 -10.58
C GLU A 38 -0.51 7.93 -9.23
N GLU A 39 0.13 9.09 -9.00
CA GLU A 39 -0.16 9.92 -7.84
C GLU A 39 -1.62 10.38 -7.83
N SER A 40 -2.19 10.46 -6.63
CA SER A 40 -3.55 10.92 -6.41
C SER A 40 -3.56 12.07 -5.39
N ASP A 41 -4.36 13.09 -5.63
CA ASP A 41 -4.60 14.19 -4.67
C ASP A 41 -5.55 13.79 -3.52
N HIS A 42 -5.96 12.52 -3.48
CA HIS A 42 -6.84 12.02 -2.44
C HIS A 42 -6.09 11.72 -1.15
N HIS A 43 -6.62 12.22 -0.04
CA HIS A 43 -6.09 11.99 1.29
C HIS A 43 -7.20 11.64 2.28
N THR A 44 -6.87 10.83 3.26
CA THR A 44 -7.74 10.54 4.41
C THR A 44 -6.96 10.62 5.71
N THR A 45 -7.64 10.85 6.84
CA THR A 45 -6.98 10.94 8.15
C THR A 45 -7.36 9.77 9.03
N CYS A 46 -6.36 9.02 9.47
CA CYS A 46 -6.50 8.03 10.53
C CYS A 46 -6.14 8.67 11.89
N PRO A 47 -6.97 8.54 12.93
CA PRO A 47 -6.72 9.19 14.23
C PRO A 47 -5.34 8.90 14.83
N TRP A 48 -4.81 7.69 14.57
CA TRP A 48 -3.57 7.21 15.15
C TRP A 48 -2.41 7.02 14.16
N LYS A 49 -2.67 6.82 12.86
CA LYS A 49 -1.60 6.68 11.86
C LYS A 49 -1.20 7.99 11.19
N GLY A 50 -2.07 9.01 11.21
CA GLY A 50 -1.84 10.27 10.50
C GLY A 50 -2.59 10.36 9.18
N GLU A 51 -2.09 11.19 8.28
CA GLU A 51 -2.65 11.41 6.95
C GLU A 51 -2.17 10.31 5.99
N ALA A 52 -3.14 9.61 5.38
CA ALA A 52 -2.89 8.64 4.34
C ALA A 52 -2.93 9.36 2.98
N SER A 53 -1.99 8.99 2.12
CA SER A 53 -1.98 9.34 0.70
C SER A 53 -2.32 8.10 -0.13
N TYR A 54 -2.77 8.32 -1.36
CA TYR A 54 -3.26 7.26 -2.22
C TYR A 54 -2.55 7.28 -3.58
N TYR A 55 -2.47 6.11 -4.19
CA TYR A 55 -2.16 5.96 -5.60
C TYR A 55 -3.38 5.39 -6.32
N ASP A 56 -3.60 5.86 -7.53
CA ASP A 56 -4.46 5.16 -8.48
C ASP A 56 -3.64 4.04 -9.15
N ILE A 57 -4.27 2.90 -9.44
CA ILE A 57 -3.61 1.78 -10.12
C ILE A 57 -4.10 1.72 -11.56
N VAL A 58 -3.17 1.75 -12.52
CA VAL A 58 -3.46 1.68 -13.96
C VAL A 58 -2.81 0.43 -14.55
N VAL A 59 -3.65 -0.51 -15.00
CA VAL A 59 -3.22 -1.78 -15.60
C VAL A 59 -4.08 -2.05 -16.82
N ASN A 60 -3.46 -2.39 -17.95
CA ASN A 60 -4.17 -2.81 -19.18
C ASN A 60 -5.29 -1.83 -19.60
N GLY A 61 -5.05 -0.52 -19.48
CA GLY A 61 -6.00 0.54 -19.83
C GLY A 61 -7.19 0.70 -18.87
N ARG A 62 -7.23 -0.05 -17.77
CA ARG A 62 -8.20 0.13 -16.68
C ARG A 62 -7.55 0.92 -15.54
N LYS A 63 -8.35 1.76 -14.89
CA LYS A 63 -7.96 2.55 -13.72
C LYS A 63 -8.72 2.09 -12.47
N ASN A 64 -8.01 1.89 -11.37
CA ASN A 64 -8.54 1.65 -10.03
C ASN A 64 -8.24 2.88 -9.18
N ASP A 65 -9.22 3.77 -9.04
CA ASP A 65 -9.05 4.98 -8.25
C ASP A 65 -8.78 4.62 -6.79
N PHE A 66 -7.74 5.24 -6.24
CA PHE A 66 -7.28 5.10 -4.86
C PHE A 66 -6.94 3.67 -4.47
N GLY A 67 -6.68 2.76 -5.42
CA GLY A 67 -6.53 1.31 -5.17
C GLY A 67 -5.37 0.92 -4.23
N ALA A 68 -4.45 1.83 -3.96
CA ALA A 68 -3.38 1.67 -3.00
C ALA A 68 -3.26 2.89 -2.07
N TRP A 69 -2.89 2.67 -0.80
CA TRP A 69 -2.67 3.74 0.17
C TRP A 69 -1.41 3.54 0.99
N TYR A 70 -0.88 4.65 1.49
CA TYR A 70 0.34 4.68 2.30
C TYR A 70 0.32 5.89 3.24
N TYR A 71 1.27 5.91 4.17
CA TYR A 71 1.47 7.04 5.09
C TYR A 71 2.86 7.64 4.82
N PRO A 72 2.97 8.80 4.14
CA PRO A 72 4.26 9.44 3.90
C PRO A 72 4.91 9.91 5.18
N GLU A 73 4.09 10.45 6.09
CA GLU A 73 4.50 10.96 7.40
C GLU A 73 3.59 10.34 8.48
N PRO A 74 3.95 9.15 8.99
CA PRO A 74 3.21 8.54 10.09
C PRO A 74 3.18 9.45 11.32
N LYS A 75 2.02 9.54 11.97
CA LYS A 75 1.83 10.34 13.18
C LYS A 75 2.75 9.88 14.31
N ASP A 76 3.23 10.80 15.13
CA ASP A 76 4.01 10.52 16.33
C ASP A 76 3.40 9.39 17.18
N GLY A 77 4.23 8.45 17.64
CA GLY A 77 3.81 7.29 18.42
C GLY A 77 3.29 6.11 17.58
N SER A 78 2.99 6.31 16.29
CA SER A 78 2.46 5.25 15.43
C SER A 78 3.53 4.21 15.07
N ILE A 79 4.75 4.66 14.75
CA ILE A 79 5.89 3.78 14.46
C ILE A 79 6.26 2.97 15.71
N GLU A 80 6.29 3.59 16.89
CA GLU A 80 6.53 2.90 18.16
C GLU A 80 5.45 1.86 18.44
N ARG A 81 4.19 2.18 18.15
CA ARG A 81 3.06 1.25 18.29
C ARG A 81 3.17 0.05 17.35
N VAL A 82 3.62 0.27 16.11
CA VAL A 82 3.81 -0.79 15.09
C VAL A 82 5.13 -1.55 15.28
N LYS A 83 6.10 -0.96 15.99
CA LYS A 83 7.48 -1.47 16.20
C LYS A 83 8.32 -1.58 14.93
N LYS A 84 7.83 -1.04 13.82
CA LYS A 84 8.52 -0.94 12.54
C LYS A 84 8.11 0.37 11.89
N ASP A 85 9.08 1.03 11.27
CA ASP A 85 8.80 2.17 10.41
C ASP A 85 8.02 1.68 9.18
N PHE A 86 6.82 2.21 9.01
CA PHE A 86 5.92 1.90 7.89
C PHE A 86 5.74 3.10 6.95
N SER A 87 6.58 4.14 7.11
CA SER A 87 6.57 5.31 6.23
C SER A 87 6.72 4.86 4.78
N ASN A 88 5.81 5.32 3.93
CA ASN A 88 5.71 4.97 2.51
C ASN A 88 5.48 3.49 2.19
N TYR A 89 5.27 2.61 3.18
CA TYR A 89 4.83 1.26 2.85
C TYR A 89 3.38 1.31 2.35
N VAL A 90 3.10 0.50 1.34
CA VAL A 90 1.86 0.57 0.57
C VAL A 90 0.99 -0.65 0.85
N ALA A 91 -0.28 -0.41 1.17
CA ALA A 91 -1.30 -1.43 1.28
C ALA A 91 -2.36 -1.27 0.19
N PHE A 92 -3.13 -2.33 -0.06
CA PHE A 92 -4.01 -2.45 -1.22
C PHE A 92 -5.44 -2.86 -0.82
N TRP A 93 -6.43 -2.36 -1.55
CA TRP A 93 -7.86 -2.63 -1.36
C TRP A 93 -8.61 -2.48 -2.69
N ASN A 94 -9.92 -2.25 -2.66
CA ASN A 94 -10.71 -1.92 -3.84
C ASN A 94 -10.57 -2.93 -5.00
N GLY A 95 -10.65 -4.22 -4.66
CA GLY A 95 -10.56 -5.31 -5.64
C GLY A 95 -9.14 -5.75 -6.00
N VAL A 96 -8.10 -5.22 -5.36
CA VAL A 96 -6.75 -5.80 -5.40
C VAL A 96 -6.70 -7.04 -4.49
N ASP A 97 -6.29 -8.17 -5.04
CA ASP A 97 -6.11 -9.42 -4.29
C ASP A 97 -4.70 -9.48 -3.68
N VAL A 98 -4.61 -9.69 -2.37
CA VAL A 98 -3.33 -9.85 -1.67
C VAL A 98 -3.19 -11.30 -1.22
N VAL A 99 -2.39 -12.07 -1.95
CA VAL A 99 -2.31 -13.53 -1.82
C VAL A 99 -0.92 -14.00 -1.40
N VAL A 100 -0.90 -15.14 -0.72
CA VAL A 100 0.33 -15.90 -0.46
C VAL A 100 0.64 -16.67 -1.75
N ASP A 101 1.91 -16.66 -2.15
CA ASP A 101 2.40 -17.47 -3.26
C ASP A 101 2.53 -18.93 -2.83
#